data_AF-A0A6N1DRM6-F1
#
_entry.id   AF-A0A6N1DRM6-F1
#
_cell.length_a   1.000
_cell.length_b   1.000
_cell.length_c   1.000
_cell.angle_alpha   90.00
_cell.angle_beta   90.00
_cell.angle_gamma   90.00
#
_symmetry.space_group_name_H-M   'P 1'
#
loop_
_entity.id
_entity.type
_entity.pdbx_description
1 polymer ?
#
loop_
_entity_poly.entity_id
_entity_poly.type
_entity_poly.pdbx_seq_one_letter_code
_entity_poly.pdbx_strand_id
1 'polypeptide(L)'
;MKVELLVSEWCASCHQAERIWRQVAEAKDIQFAVVDMAQPEGRALASRLRVRSIPAVVVDGALRHIGVLDLPAATELVAEAPARANRGPRHVGLGLSASSRAAVLAAVGYLLVAGLALPLSGTLLPDGPARPAPLHLFNLGFLTLLIMGLGEHMLPRFTGHPIAGGLLWAWMPQGLIHLGMLTMVFGWLVSVHGAVFLGGALALSGLALFLLRVWPLLVRPSPGTQAADPAP
;
A
#
# COMPACT_ATOMS: atom_id res chain seq x y z
N MET A 1 8.34 -21.85 -12.46
CA MET A 1 9.20 -20.78 -13.00
C MET A 1 9.05 -19.53 -12.14
N LYS A 2 10.15 -19.06 -11.56
CA LYS A 2 10.24 -17.82 -10.77
C LYS A 2 10.82 -16.72 -11.64
N VAL A 3 10.16 -15.57 -11.71
CA VAL A 3 10.64 -14.40 -12.44
C VAL A 3 10.78 -13.25 -11.46
N GLU A 4 11.99 -12.74 -11.31
CA GLU A 4 12.31 -11.63 -10.43
C GLU A 4 12.74 -10.43 -11.29
N LEU A 5 11.97 -9.34 -11.23
CA LEU A 5 12.32 -8.09 -11.88
C LEU A 5 13.02 -7.18 -10.88
N LEU A 6 14.32 -7.01 -11.06
CA LEU A 6 15.15 -6.05 -10.34
C LEU A 6 14.84 -4.63 -10.84
N VAL A 7 14.41 -3.77 -9.92
CA VAL A 7 14.01 -2.38 -10.20
C VAL A 7 14.57 -1.44 -9.13
N SER A 8 14.35 -0.14 -9.33
CA SER A 8 14.40 0.86 -8.26
C SER A 8 13.20 1.80 -8.38
N GLU A 9 12.73 2.37 -7.27
CA GLU A 9 11.65 3.37 -7.28
C GLU A 9 11.95 4.60 -8.16
N TRP A 10 13.22 5.01 -8.25
CA TRP A 10 13.63 6.23 -8.97
C TRP A 10 13.89 6.01 -10.47
N CYS A 11 13.55 4.83 -10.99
CA CYS A 11 13.84 4.43 -12.36
C CYS A 11 12.57 4.49 -13.22
N ALA A 12 12.46 5.51 -14.07
CA ALA A 12 11.30 5.73 -14.93
C ALA A 12 11.02 4.52 -15.86
N SER A 13 12.08 3.92 -16.42
CA SER A 13 11.98 2.73 -17.28
C SER A 13 11.56 1.47 -16.51
N CYS A 14 11.79 1.42 -15.20
CA CYS A 14 11.42 0.29 -14.36
C CYS A 14 9.89 0.18 -14.18
N HIS A 15 9.17 1.31 -14.13
CA HIS A 15 7.71 1.29 -14.14
C HIS A 15 7.14 0.69 -15.43
N GLN A 16 7.78 0.97 -16.58
CA GLN A 16 7.37 0.39 -17.84
C GLN A 16 7.62 -1.12 -17.88
N ALA A 17 8.82 -1.56 -17.48
CA ALA A 17 9.14 -2.99 -17.40
C ALA A 17 8.18 -3.75 -16.47
N GLU A 18 7.85 -3.17 -15.30
CA GLU A 18 6.91 -3.78 -14.37
C GLU A 18 5.51 -3.96 -14.99
N ARG A 19 4.99 -2.95 -15.68
CA ARG A 19 3.68 -3.07 -16.35
C ARG A 19 3.65 -4.23 -17.34
N ILE A 20 4.73 -4.42 -18.11
CA ILE A 20 4.83 -5.47 -19.11
C ILE A 20 4.92 -6.85 -18.43
N TRP A 21 5.79 -6.99 -17.44
CA TRP A 21 5.92 -8.25 -16.70
C TRP A 21 4.67 -8.62 -15.89
N ARG A 22 3.89 -7.65 -15.43
CA ARG A 22 2.56 -7.89 -14.84
C ARG A 22 1.60 -8.51 -15.87
N GLN A 23 1.56 -8.00 -17.10
CA GLN A 23 0.72 -8.59 -18.15
C GLN A 23 1.15 -10.03 -18.47
N VAL A 24 2.47 -10.30 -18.52
CA VAL A 24 2.99 -11.67 -18.68
C VAL A 24 2.56 -12.56 -17.51
N ALA A 25 2.64 -12.06 -16.27
CA ALA A 25 2.25 -12.79 -15.08
C ALA A 25 0.73 -13.05 -14.98
N GLU A 26 -0.10 -12.23 -15.63
CA GLU A 26 -1.53 -12.47 -15.76
C GLU A 26 -1.83 -13.59 -16.77
N ALA A 27 -1.05 -13.66 -17.87
CA ALA A 27 -1.23 -14.66 -18.92
C ALA A 27 -0.59 -16.03 -18.59
N LYS A 28 0.54 -16.04 -17.89
CA LYS A 28 1.36 -17.24 -17.64
C LYS A 28 1.43 -17.57 -16.15
N ASP A 29 1.48 -18.85 -15.80
CA ASP A 29 1.63 -19.32 -14.42
C ASP A 29 3.09 -19.20 -13.97
N ILE A 30 3.54 -17.96 -13.80
CA ILE A 30 4.86 -17.61 -13.30
C ILE A 30 4.76 -17.04 -11.89
N GLN A 31 5.75 -17.35 -11.06
CA GLN A 31 5.94 -16.72 -9.77
C GLN A 31 6.68 -15.40 -9.97
N PHE A 32 5.93 -14.36 -10.30
CA PHE A 32 6.46 -13.02 -10.56
C PHE A 32 6.67 -12.25 -9.24
N ALA A 33 7.88 -11.73 -9.05
CA ALA A 33 8.25 -10.87 -7.94
C ALA A 33 8.98 -9.62 -8.45
N VAL A 34 8.65 -8.46 -7.88
CA VAL A 34 9.37 -7.21 -8.13
C VAL A 34 10.31 -6.99 -6.95
N VAL A 35 11.62 -6.94 -7.22
CA VAL A 35 12.66 -6.84 -6.20
C VAL A 35 13.33 -5.47 -6.33
N ASP A 36 13.17 -4.63 -5.32
CA ASP A 36 13.82 -3.32 -5.29
C ASP A 36 15.29 -3.45 -4.88
N MET A 37 16.20 -2.91 -5.69
CA MET A 37 17.62 -2.85 -5.40
C MET A 37 17.96 -2.01 -4.16
N ALA A 38 17.07 -1.17 -3.67
CA ALA A 38 17.24 -0.49 -2.39
C ALA A 38 17.15 -1.44 -1.19
N GLN A 39 16.48 -2.60 -1.34
CA GLN A 39 16.30 -3.56 -0.27
C GLN A 39 17.51 -4.49 -0.11
N PRO A 40 17.79 -5.02 1.10
CA PRO A 40 18.88 -5.97 1.33
C PRO A 40 18.84 -7.19 0.39
N GLU A 41 17.65 -7.73 0.14
CA GLU A 41 17.44 -8.86 -0.78
C GLU A 41 17.83 -8.49 -2.22
N GLY A 42 17.38 -7.34 -2.72
CA GLY A 42 17.74 -6.84 -4.04
C GLY A 42 19.24 -6.55 -4.20
N ARG A 43 19.89 -5.99 -3.16
CA ARG A 43 21.35 -5.78 -3.14
C ARG A 43 22.12 -7.09 -3.17
N ALA A 44 21.69 -8.09 -2.40
CA ALA A 44 22.30 -9.41 -2.39
C ALA A 44 22.14 -10.10 -3.76
N LEU A 45 20.94 -10.02 -4.36
CA LEU A 45 20.67 -10.58 -5.68
C LEU A 45 21.49 -9.89 -6.78
N ALA A 46 21.53 -8.55 -6.79
CA ALA A 46 22.32 -7.78 -7.74
C ALA A 46 23.82 -8.03 -7.60
N SER A 47 24.33 -8.13 -6.37
CA SER A 47 25.73 -8.48 -6.11
C SER A 47 26.07 -9.89 -6.61
N ARG A 48 25.24 -10.88 -6.25
CA ARG A 48 25.42 -12.29 -6.66
C ARG A 48 25.42 -12.46 -8.19
N LEU A 49 24.50 -11.77 -8.87
CA LEU A 49 24.33 -11.84 -10.32
C LEU A 49 25.14 -10.80 -11.09
N ARG A 50 25.95 -9.99 -10.40
CA ARG A 50 26.77 -8.90 -10.96
C ARG A 50 25.95 -7.91 -11.82
N VAL A 51 24.70 -7.67 -11.44
CA VAL A 51 23.80 -6.73 -12.10
C VAL A 51 24.21 -5.31 -11.73
N ARG A 52 24.53 -4.50 -12.75
CA ARG A 52 24.95 -3.10 -12.58
C ARG A 52 23.96 -2.09 -13.13
N SER A 53 22.93 -2.55 -13.83
CA SER A 53 21.94 -1.73 -14.50
C SER A 53 20.54 -2.32 -14.32
N ILE A 54 19.56 -1.42 -14.30
CA ILE A 54 18.15 -1.71 -14.10
C ILE A 54 17.30 -1.04 -15.18
N PRO A 55 16.11 -1.56 -15.48
CA PRO A 55 15.52 -2.80 -14.95
C PRO A 55 16.25 -4.06 -15.42
N ALA A 56 16.26 -5.13 -14.62
CA ALA A 56 16.87 -6.41 -14.97
C ALA A 56 15.97 -7.59 -14.61
N VAL A 57 15.92 -8.59 -15.49
CA VAL A 57 15.05 -9.76 -15.37
C VAL A 57 15.89 -10.98 -15.00
N VAL A 58 15.53 -11.60 -13.90
CA VAL A 58 16.10 -12.86 -13.42
C VAL A 58 15.03 -13.93 -13.55
N VAL A 59 15.35 -15.05 -14.19
CA VAL A 59 14.44 -16.20 -14.29
C VAL A 59 15.13 -17.41 -13.66
N ASP A 60 14.45 -18.03 -12.71
CA ASP A 60 14.94 -19.18 -11.93
C ASP A 60 16.35 -18.96 -11.38
N GLY A 61 16.61 -17.75 -10.89
CA GLY A 61 17.87 -17.35 -10.27
C GLY A 61 19.00 -16.94 -11.23
N ALA A 62 18.78 -17.02 -12.55
CA ALA A 62 19.76 -16.59 -13.56
C ALA A 62 19.35 -15.26 -14.22
N LEU A 63 20.31 -14.34 -14.39
CA LEU A 63 20.07 -13.10 -15.14
C LEU A 63 19.80 -13.46 -16.61
N ARG A 64 18.60 -13.11 -17.10
CA ARG A 64 18.18 -13.38 -18.48
C ARG A 64 18.21 -12.15 -19.37
N HIS A 65 17.89 -10.98 -18.82
CA HIS A 65 17.81 -9.76 -19.61
C HIS A 65 18.08 -8.51 -18.77
N ILE A 66 18.59 -7.46 -19.42
CA ILE A 66 18.76 -6.12 -18.85
C ILE A 66 18.07 -5.13 -19.79
N GLY A 67 17.19 -4.31 -19.25
CA GLY A 67 16.42 -3.32 -19.99
C GLY A 67 14.92 -3.60 -20.00
N VAL A 68 14.21 -2.73 -20.71
CA VAL A 68 12.76 -2.87 -20.92
C VAL A 68 12.54 -3.75 -22.15
N LEU A 69 11.86 -4.87 -21.96
CA LEU A 69 11.36 -5.71 -23.04
C LEU A 69 9.98 -5.24 -23.47
N ASP A 70 9.61 -5.51 -24.72
CA ASP A 70 8.22 -5.46 -25.14
C ASP A 70 7.47 -6.74 -24.69
N LEU A 71 6.15 -6.73 -24.83
CA LEU A 71 5.31 -7.83 -24.37
C LEU A 71 5.63 -9.17 -25.08
N PRO A 72 5.84 -9.21 -26.42
CA PRO A 72 6.20 -10.45 -27.10
C PRO A 72 7.52 -11.04 -26.59
N ALA A 73 8.59 -10.24 -26.49
CA ALA A 73 9.90 -10.73 -26.04
C ALA A 73 9.88 -11.15 -24.57
N ALA A 74 9.13 -10.44 -23.72
CA ALA A 74 8.95 -10.83 -22.32
C ALA A 74 8.16 -12.16 -22.19
N THR A 75 7.19 -12.40 -23.06
CA THR A 75 6.41 -13.65 -23.08
C THR A 75 7.25 -14.82 -23.58
N GLU A 76 8.11 -14.59 -24.58
CA GLU A 76 9.04 -15.59 -25.11
C GLU A 76 10.04 -16.08 -24.07
N LEU A 77 10.54 -15.18 -23.22
CA LEU A 77 11.43 -15.50 -22.10
C LEU A 77 10.84 -16.50 -21.09
N VAL A 78 9.51 -16.63 -21.05
CA VAL A 78 8.78 -17.56 -20.20
C VAL A 78 7.88 -18.49 -21.01
N ALA A 79 8.24 -18.78 -22.27
CA ALA A 79 7.42 -19.58 -23.18
C ALA A 79 7.06 -20.96 -22.59
N GLU A 80 8.01 -21.55 -21.86
CA GLU A 80 7.88 -22.86 -21.19
C GLU A 80 6.92 -22.85 -20.00
N ALA A 81 6.56 -21.67 -19.46
CA ALA A 81 5.58 -21.59 -18.40
C ALA A 81 4.17 -21.91 -18.94
N PRO A 82 3.37 -22.72 -18.22
CA PRO A 82 1.99 -23.00 -18.60
C PRO A 82 1.13 -21.74 -18.54
N ALA A 83 0.00 -21.74 -19.26
CA ALA A 83 -0.98 -20.67 -19.15
C ALA A 83 -1.55 -20.61 -17.73
N ARG A 84 -1.81 -19.40 -17.21
CA ARG A 84 -2.34 -19.25 -15.85
C ARG A 84 -3.79 -19.73 -15.78
N ALA A 85 -4.02 -20.81 -15.02
CA ALA A 85 -5.36 -21.18 -14.62
C ALA A 85 -5.83 -20.21 -13.52
N ASN A 86 -6.82 -19.36 -13.82
CA ASN A 86 -7.55 -18.42 -12.94
C ASN A 86 -7.17 -18.48 -11.44
N ARG A 87 -6.01 -17.95 -11.07
CA ARG A 87 -5.63 -17.65 -9.69
C ARG A 87 -5.59 -16.13 -9.58
N GLY A 88 -6.45 -15.61 -8.70
CA GLY A 88 -6.68 -14.17 -8.54
C GLY A 88 -5.39 -13.36 -8.35
N PRO A 89 -5.41 -12.08 -8.74
CA PRO A 89 -4.21 -11.25 -8.84
C PRO A 89 -3.50 -11.11 -7.49
N ARG A 90 -2.20 -11.50 -7.48
CA ARG A 90 -1.26 -11.21 -6.39
C ARG A 90 -0.59 -9.86 -6.69
N HIS A 91 -1.05 -8.80 -6.02
CA HIS A 91 -0.43 -7.49 -6.16
C HIS A 91 0.82 -7.39 -5.28
N VAL A 92 1.99 -7.47 -5.92
CA VAL A 92 3.24 -6.91 -5.38
C VAL A 92 3.88 -6.12 -6.51
N GLY A 93 3.86 -4.79 -6.40
CA GLY A 93 4.63 -3.96 -7.32
C GLY A 93 4.61 -2.49 -6.91
N LEU A 94 5.21 -1.62 -7.71
CA LEU A 94 5.66 -0.29 -7.26
C LEU A 94 4.52 0.71 -6.99
N GLY A 95 3.32 0.51 -7.56
CA GLY A 95 2.18 1.42 -7.38
C GLY A 95 1.41 1.24 -6.07
N LEU A 96 0.81 2.33 -5.56
CA LEU A 96 -0.15 2.32 -4.45
C LEU A 96 -1.36 1.42 -4.78
N SER A 97 -1.83 0.65 -3.80
CA SER A 97 -3.12 -0.04 -3.91
C SER A 97 -4.25 0.99 -4.06
N ALA A 98 -5.38 0.59 -4.63
CA ALA A 98 -6.52 1.50 -4.80
C ALA A 98 -7.02 2.06 -3.45
N SER A 99 -7.04 1.24 -2.39
CA SER A 99 -7.40 1.66 -1.02
C SER A 99 -6.39 2.66 -0.47
N SER A 100 -5.10 2.38 -0.56
CA SER A 100 -4.04 3.27 -0.08
C SER A 100 -4.06 4.61 -0.81
N ARG A 101 -4.19 4.60 -2.13
CA ARG A 101 -4.33 5.83 -2.93
C ARG A 101 -5.58 6.62 -2.54
N ALA A 102 -6.72 5.95 -2.34
CA ALA A 102 -7.95 6.60 -1.91
C ALA A 102 -7.80 7.23 -0.51
N ALA A 103 -7.17 6.54 0.44
CA ALA A 103 -6.90 7.05 1.79
C ALA A 103 -6.01 8.30 1.76
N VAL A 104 -4.93 8.29 0.98
CA VAL A 104 -4.03 9.45 0.84
C VAL A 104 -4.75 10.63 0.18
N LEU A 105 -5.50 10.41 -0.91
CA LEU A 105 -6.28 11.46 -1.56
C LEU A 105 -7.34 12.04 -0.62
N ALA A 106 -8.04 11.19 0.13
CA ALA A 106 -8.99 11.61 1.15
C ALA A 106 -8.31 12.45 2.24
N ALA A 107 -7.14 12.03 2.73
CA ALA A 107 -6.40 12.75 3.75
C ALA A 107 -6.06 14.18 3.29
N VAL A 108 -5.59 14.34 2.05
CA VAL A 108 -5.34 15.65 1.44
C VAL A 108 -6.62 16.46 1.34
N GLY A 109 -7.74 15.85 0.91
CA GLY A 109 -9.04 16.50 0.88
C GLY A 109 -9.47 17.04 2.25
N TYR A 110 -9.35 16.22 3.30
CA TYR A 110 -9.68 16.65 4.67
C TYR A 110 -8.72 17.70 5.21
N LEU A 111 -7.44 17.66 4.86
CA LEU A 111 -6.48 18.70 5.21
C LEU A 111 -6.91 20.05 4.61
N LEU A 112 -7.31 20.06 3.34
CA LEU A 112 -7.79 21.27 2.68
C LEU A 112 -9.06 21.79 3.33
N VAL A 113 -10.03 20.93 3.63
CA VAL A 113 -11.28 21.33 4.30
C VAL A 113 -11.02 21.85 5.72
N ALA A 114 -10.18 21.17 6.50
CA ALA A 114 -9.78 21.61 7.84
C ALA A 114 -9.02 22.95 7.79
N GLY A 115 -8.12 23.13 6.81
CA GLY A 115 -7.38 24.37 6.60
C GLY A 115 -8.28 25.53 6.17
N LEU A 116 -9.28 25.28 5.31
CA LEU A 116 -10.27 26.28 4.90
C LEU A 116 -11.16 26.76 6.06
N ALA A 117 -11.33 25.96 7.11
CA ALA A 117 -12.07 26.37 8.29
C ALA A 117 -11.37 27.50 9.07
N LEU A 118 -10.03 27.62 8.96
CA LEU A 118 -9.25 28.66 9.65
C LEU A 118 -9.65 30.08 9.21
N PRO A 119 -9.53 30.47 7.91
CA PRO A 119 -9.92 31.82 7.48
C PRO A 119 -11.41 32.09 7.68
N LEU A 120 -12.28 31.07 7.57
CA LEU A 120 -13.72 31.21 7.80
C LEU A 120 -14.06 31.51 9.26
N SER A 121 -13.26 31.01 10.20
CA SER A 121 -13.44 31.25 11.63
C SER A 121 -12.80 32.55 12.14
N GLY A 122 -12.06 33.28 11.28
CA GLY A 122 -11.39 34.54 11.63
C GLY A 122 -10.31 34.41 12.73
N THR A 123 -10.01 33.19 13.18
CA THR A 123 -9.14 32.86 14.30
C THR A 123 -8.36 31.58 13.97
N LEU A 124 -7.26 31.30 14.68
CA LEU A 124 -6.51 30.05 14.51
C LEU A 124 -7.30 28.82 15.00
N LEU A 125 -8.27 29.02 15.89
CA LEU A 125 -9.15 27.97 16.41
C LEU A 125 -10.55 28.58 16.57
N PRO A 126 -11.59 28.04 15.89
CA PRO A 126 -12.95 28.55 16.05
C PRO A 126 -13.37 28.47 17.51
N ASP A 127 -13.97 29.54 18.03
CA ASP A 127 -14.57 29.53 19.36
C ASP A 127 -16.00 28.97 19.32
N GLY A 128 -16.45 28.37 20.42
CA GLY A 128 -17.81 27.84 20.58
C GLY A 128 -17.96 26.32 20.36
N PRO A 129 -19.21 25.81 20.33
CA PRO A 129 -19.50 24.38 20.36
C PRO A 129 -19.03 23.63 19.10
N ALA A 130 -18.86 24.34 17.98
CA ALA A 130 -18.37 23.78 16.72
C ALA A 130 -16.84 23.63 16.65
N ARG A 131 -16.09 24.16 17.63
CA ARG A 131 -14.60 24.10 17.67
C ARG A 131 -14.01 22.71 17.38
N PRO A 132 -14.58 21.60 17.88
CA PRO A 132 -14.00 20.29 17.66
C PRO A 132 -14.12 19.80 16.20
N ALA A 133 -15.02 20.36 15.40
CA ALA A 133 -15.26 19.92 14.02
C ALA A 133 -13.99 20.00 13.14
N PRO A 134 -13.33 21.16 12.95
CA PRO A 134 -12.11 21.23 12.16
C PRO A 134 -10.94 20.46 12.78
N LEU A 135 -10.88 20.32 14.12
CA LEU A 135 -9.87 19.50 14.79
C LEU A 135 -10.02 18.01 14.45
N HIS A 136 -11.25 17.50 14.39
CA HIS A 136 -11.51 16.12 14.00
C HIS A 136 -11.35 15.89 12.50
N LEU A 137 -11.66 16.88 11.65
CA LEU A 137 -11.31 16.83 10.23
C LEU A 137 -9.78 16.70 10.04
N PHE A 138 -8.99 17.44 10.82
CA PHE A 138 -7.53 17.33 10.77
C PHE A 138 -7.02 15.99 11.34
N ASN A 139 -7.44 15.61 12.55
CA ASN A 139 -6.89 14.42 13.22
C ASN A 139 -7.41 13.10 12.63
N LEU A 140 -8.73 12.95 12.49
CA LEU A 140 -9.32 11.70 11.97
C LEU A 140 -9.38 11.69 10.44
N GLY A 141 -9.63 12.83 9.81
CA GLY A 141 -9.66 12.94 8.35
C GLY A 141 -8.26 12.94 7.74
N PHE A 142 -7.39 13.86 8.13
CA PHE A 142 -6.05 13.95 7.55
C PHE A 142 -5.06 12.96 8.18
N LEU A 143 -4.69 13.11 9.45
CA LEU A 143 -3.59 12.32 10.04
C LEU A 143 -3.87 10.82 10.02
N THR A 144 -5.07 10.41 10.44
CA THR A 144 -5.41 8.99 10.54
C THR A 144 -5.46 8.31 9.17
N LEU A 145 -6.10 8.92 8.16
CA LEU A 145 -6.15 8.34 6.81
C LEU A 145 -4.79 8.38 6.11
N LEU A 146 -3.95 9.40 6.36
CA LEU A 146 -2.58 9.43 5.86
C LEU A 146 -1.76 8.28 6.45
N ILE A 147 -1.83 8.07 7.77
CA ILE A 147 -1.12 6.98 8.46
C ILE A 147 -1.61 5.62 7.95
N MET A 148 -2.93 5.43 7.81
CA MET A 148 -3.48 4.19 7.29
C MET A 148 -3.04 3.94 5.83
N GLY A 149 -3.13 4.96 4.96
CA GLY A 149 -2.74 4.86 3.57
C GLY A 149 -1.25 4.54 3.38
N LEU A 150 -0.38 5.25 4.09
CA LEU A 150 1.06 4.98 4.08
C LEU A 150 1.40 3.64 4.72
N GLY A 151 0.76 3.29 5.83
CA GLY A 151 0.92 2.01 6.50
C GLY A 151 0.61 0.83 5.58
N GLU A 152 -0.53 0.86 4.88
CA GLU A 152 -0.89 -0.19 3.91
C GLU A 152 0.13 -0.34 2.79
N HIS A 153 0.77 0.75 2.40
CA HIS A 153 1.74 0.74 1.32
C HIS A 153 3.12 0.26 1.78
N MET A 154 3.58 0.74 2.93
CA MET A 154 4.93 0.56 3.44
C MET A 154 5.10 -0.77 4.19
N LEU A 155 4.10 -1.19 4.98
CA LEU A 155 4.23 -2.38 5.83
C LEU A 155 4.51 -3.67 5.05
N PRO A 156 3.84 -3.98 3.92
CA PRO A 156 4.18 -5.17 3.13
C PRO A 156 5.62 -5.17 2.62
N ARG A 157 6.17 -3.99 2.34
CA ARG A 157 7.52 -3.82 1.79
C ARG A 157 8.59 -4.04 2.84
N PHE A 158 8.36 -3.57 4.06
CA PHE A 158 9.29 -3.79 5.18
C PHE A 158 9.21 -5.20 5.75
N THR A 159 8.00 -5.78 5.79
CA THR A 159 7.79 -7.11 6.42
C THR A 159 7.98 -8.27 5.44
N GLY A 160 7.94 -8.03 4.13
CA GLY A 160 7.96 -9.06 3.09
C GLY A 160 6.66 -9.88 2.97
N HIS A 161 5.64 -9.54 3.76
CA HIS A 161 4.37 -10.25 3.80
C HIS A 161 3.26 -9.41 3.16
N PRO A 162 2.42 -9.98 2.28
CA PRO A 162 1.27 -9.25 1.75
C PRO A 162 0.22 -9.03 2.84
N ILE A 163 -0.44 -7.86 2.83
CA ILE A 163 -1.64 -7.63 3.65
C ILE A 163 -2.76 -8.57 3.21
N ALA A 164 -3.42 -9.23 4.17
CA ALA A 164 -4.57 -10.08 3.92
C ALA A 164 -5.66 -9.30 3.17
N GLY A 165 -6.12 -9.88 2.05
CA GLY A 165 -6.88 -9.16 1.02
C GLY A 165 -8.32 -9.63 0.85
N GLY A 166 -9.17 -8.66 0.53
CA GLY A 166 -10.55 -8.76 0.04
C GLY A 166 -11.04 -7.34 -0.22
N LEU A 167 -11.80 -7.09 -1.30
CA LEU A 167 -12.24 -5.71 -1.62
C LEU A 167 -13.03 -5.11 -0.45
N LEU A 168 -13.94 -5.87 0.17
CA LEU A 168 -14.66 -5.38 1.34
C LEU A 168 -13.75 -5.13 2.55
N TRP A 169 -12.82 -6.05 2.84
CA TRP A 169 -11.94 -5.96 4.01
C TRP A 169 -10.91 -4.83 3.91
N ALA A 170 -10.50 -4.47 2.71
CA ALA A 170 -9.57 -3.36 2.49
C ALA A 170 -10.24 -1.98 2.66
N TRP A 171 -11.50 -1.87 2.26
CA TRP A 171 -12.21 -0.59 2.26
C TRP A 171 -13.01 -0.34 3.55
N MET A 172 -13.39 -1.39 4.29
CA MET A 172 -14.14 -1.29 5.55
C MET A 172 -13.52 -0.36 6.60
N PRO A 173 -12.23 -0.48 6.96
CA PRO A 173 -11.61 0.41 7.95
C PRO A 173 -11.71 1.88 7.54
N GLN A 174 -11.35 2.19 6.30
CA GLN A 174 -11.40 3.55 5.78
C GLN A 174 -12.85 4.07 5.72
N GLY A 175 -13.81 3.24 5.27
CA GLY A 175 -15.23 3.62 5.23
C GLY A 175 -15.80 3.98 6.59
N LEU A 176 -15.45 3.21 7.64
CA LEU A 176 -15.85 3.52 9.02
C LEU A 176 -15.22 4.80 9.55
N ILE A 177 -13.97 5.09 9.20
CA ILE A 177 -13.31 6.36 9.57
C ILE A 177 -14.01 7.54 8.90
N HIS A 178 -14.31 7.45 7.59
CA HIS A 178 -15.05 8.49 6.88
C HIS A 178 -16.42 8.72 7.51
N LEU A 179 -17.20 7.65 7.68
CA LEU A 179 -18.55 7.74 8.23
C LEU A 179 -18.50 8.29 9.66
N GLY A 180 -17.65 7.73 10.52
CA GLY A 180 -17.53 8.15 11.91
C GLY A 180 -17.12 9.61 12.06
N MET A 181 -16.14 10.06 11.28
CA MET A 181 -15.70 11.45 11.29
C MET A 181 -16.77 12.40 10.74
N LEU A 182 -17.44 12.08 9.63
CA LEU A 182 -18.51 12.93 9.09
C LEU A 182 -19.70 13.03 10.06
N THR A 183 -20.11 11.91 10.67
CA THR A 183 -21.17 11.90 11.70
C THR A 183 -20.77 12.70 12.93
N MET A 184 -19.51 12.60 13.37
CA MET A 184 -19.02 13.34 14.53
C MET A 184 -18.91 14.85 14.25
N VAL A 185 -18.39 15.24 13.08
CA VAL A 185 -18.33 16.63 12.63
C VAL A 185 -19.73 17.22 12.55
N PHE A 186 -20.68 16.49 11.95
CA PHE A 186 -22.08 16.90 11.93
C PHE A 186 -22.63 17.09 13.35
N GLY A 187 -22.39 16.13 14.25
CA GLY A 187 -22.81 16.21 15.65
C GLY A 187 -22.31 17.46 16.37
N TRP A 188 -21.06 17.87 16.14
CA TRP A 188 -20.51 19.12 16.69
C TRP A 188 -21.12 20.37 16.05
N LEU A 189 -21.36 20.38 14.73
CA LEU A 189 -21.95 21.52 14.04
C LEU A 189 -23.39 21.79 14.47
N VAL A 190 -24.19 20.73 14.71
CA VAL A 190 -25.60 20.85 15.12
C VAL A 190 -25.82 20.64 16.64
N SER A 191 -24.75 20.48 17.41
CA SER A 191 -24.78 20.24 18.87
C SER A 191 -25.57 18.98 19.30
N VAL A 192 -25.56 17.93 18.46
CA VAL A 192 -26.21 16.63 18.74
C VAL A 192 -25.17 15.65 19.29
N HIS A 193 -25.10 15.54 20.62
CA HIS A 193 -24.13 14.69 21.33
C HIS A 193 -24.22 13.20 20.96
N GLY A 194 -25.42 12.69 20.66
CA GLY A 194 -25.59 11.30 20.21
C GLY A 194 -24.85 11.00 18.90
N ALA A 195 -24.84 11.95 17.96
CA ALA A 195 -24.10 11.84 16.72
C ALA A 195 -22.59 11.92 16.95
N VAL A 196 -22.14 12.74 17.91
CA VAL A 196 -20.72 12.79 18.32
C VAL A 196 -20.26 11.43 18.84
N PHE A 197 -21.03 10.83 19.76
CA PHE A 197 -20.70 9.52 20.32
C PHE A 197 -20.70 8.41 19.27
N LEU A 198 -21.75 8.34 18.45
CA LEU A 198 -21.84 7.35 17.37
C LEU A 198 -20.69 7.51 16.38
N GLY A 199 -20.36 8.74 16.00
CA GLY A 199 -19.25 9.03 15.10
C GLY A 199 -17.90 8.60 15.68
N GLY A 200 -17.66 8.86 16.96
CA GLY A 200 -16.48 8.38 17.67
C GLY A 200 -16.39 6.85 17.73
N ALA A 201 -17.50 6.16 18.01
CA ALA A 201 -17.56 4.70 18.05
C ALA A 201 -17.28 4.06 16.68
N LEU A 202 -17.82 4.64 15.60
CA LEU A 202 -17.55 4.20 14.23
C LEU A 202 -16.06 4.39 13.87
N ALA A 203 -15.49 5.54 14.19
CA ALA A 203 -14.08 5.82 13.91
C ALA A 203 -13.14 4.86 14.68
N LEU A 204 -13.41 4.62 15.96
CA LEU A 204 -12.67 3.65 16.77
C LEU A 204 -12.80 2.22 16.21
N SER A 205 -13.98 1.84 15.74
CA SER A 205 -14.19 0.54 15.09
C SER A 205 -13.38 0.41 13.80
N GLY A 206 -13.30 1.48 12.99
CA GLY A 206 -12.45 1.54 11.81
C GLY A 206 -10.96 1.33 12.14
N LEU A 207 -10.45 2.01 13.17
CA LEU A 207 -9.08 1.84 13.67
C LEU A 207 -8.82 0.43 14.18
N ALA A 208 -9.75 -0.15 14.95
CA ALA A 208 -9.63 -1.51 15.46
C ALA A 208 -9.56 -2.54 14.33
N LEU A 209 -10.40 -2.41 13.30
CA LEU A 209 -10.35 -3.27 12.12
C LEU A 209 -9.03 -3.11 11.34
N PHE A 210 -8.53 -1.88 11.22
CA PHE A 210 -7.23 -1.63 10.60
C PHE A 210 -6.09 -2.33 11.35
N LEU A 211 -6.09 -2.23 12.68
CA LEU A 211 -5.12 -2.91 13.54
C LEU A 211 -5.20 -4.43 13.38
N LEU A 212 -6.40 -5.01 13.44
CA LEU A 212 -6.61 -6.45 13.24
C LEU A 212 -6.10 -6.92 11.86
N ARG A 213 -6.25 -6.08 10.83
CA ARG A 213 -5.79 -6.36 9.47
C ARG A 213 -4.26 -6.31 9.34
N VAL A 214 -3.60 -5.38 10.01
CA VAL A 214 -2.14 -5.19 9.95
C VAL A 214 -1.39 -6.09 10.94
N TRP A 215 -2.00 -6.45 12.06
CA TRP A 215 -1.40 -7.22 13.14
C TRP A 215 -0.60 -8.47 12.68
N PRO A 216 -1.11 -9.32 11.78
CA PRO A 216 -0.37 -10.50 11.34
C PRO A 216 0.96 -10.19 10.65
N LEU A 217 1.12 -8.99 10.08
CA LEU A 217 2.36 -8.58 9.41
C LEU A 217 3.45 -8.21 10.41
N LEU A 218 3.07 -7.69 11.57
CA LEU A 218 4.00 -7.27 12.61
C LEU A 218 4.52 -8.44 13.44
N VAL A 219 3.73 -9.51 13.54
CA VAL A 219 4.05 -10.68 14.37
C VAL A 219 4.81 -11.77 13.60
N ARG A 220 4.70 -11.80 12.26
CA ARG A 220 5.39 -12.82 11.45
C ARG A 220 6.86 -12.46 11.23
N PRO A 221 7.81 -13.37 11.54
CA PRO A 221 9.23 -13.14 11.27
C PRO A 221 9.47 -12.89 9.78
N SER A 222 10.28 -11.89 9.44
CA SER A 222 10.65 -11.62 8.04
C SER A 222 11.37 -12.83 7.44
N PRO A 223 11.13 -13.17 6.16
CA PRO A 223 11.72 -14.34 5.51
C PRO A 223 13.27 -14.38 5.58
N GLY A 224 13.91 -13.22 5.62
CA GLY A 224 15.37 -13.10 5.72
C GLY A 224 15.95 -13.43 7.10
N THR A 225 15.15 -13.40 8.17
CA THR A 225 15.61 -13.68 9.54
C THR A 225 15.69 -15.19 9.82
N GLN A 226 14.84 -16.00 9.18
CA GLN A 226 14.85 -17.47 9.35
C GLN A 226 16.07 -18.16 8.71
N ALA A 227 16.72 -17.52 7.73
CA ALA A 227 17.91 -18.08 7.09
C ALA A 227 19.20 -17.93 7.92
N ALA A 228 19.16 -17.22 9.05
CA ALA A 228 20.33 -16.88 9.85
C ALA A 228 20.54 -17.77 11.09
N ASP A 229 19.64 -18.71 11.39
CA ASP A 229 19.84 -19.71 12.45
C ASP A 229 20.35 -21.03 11.85
N PRO A 230 21.67 -21.31 11.86
CA PRO A 230 22.11 -22.69 11.84
C PRO A 230 21.71 -23.32 13.18
N ALA A 231 20.93 -24.39 13.12
CA ALA A 231 20.67 -25.24 14.28
C ALA A 231 22.01 -25.70 14.92
N PRO A 232 22.06 -25.86 16.26
CA PRO A 232 23.29 -26.22 16.99
C PRO A 232 23.86 -27.58 16.60
#